data_AF-A0A836MAM0-F1
#
_entry.id   AF-A0A836MAM0-F1
#
_cell.length_a   1.000
_cell.length_b   1.000
_cell.length_c   1.000
_cell.angle_alpha   90.00
_cell.angle_beta   90.00
_cell.angle_gamma   90.00
#
_symmetry.space_group_name_H-M   'P 1'
#
loop_
_entity.id
_entity.type
_entity.pdbx_description
1 polymer ?
#
loop_
_entity_poly.entity_id
_entity_poly.type
_entity_poly.pdbx_seq_one_letter_code
_entity_poly.pdbx_strand_id
1 'polypeptide(L)'
;LSLLSLVLLGIFFSPVGSAAWLVDGSEKGSDADAGTIGIGINSRVGPGSIVIGQYAKAEGRTSIAIGYQAETTSYKAVAVGATAQAFDYSAAYGYGAQAKAIGAVAVGESAIANQAGGVALGNQSSVNVSNGVALGSFSSADTKGGIEGTKQPFSVTEGAKTVENGFKSTESPDIGAVSVGRSLAWKNFNKPIKRQITNVAAGTQDTDAVNVAQLKSLTMQIGGDNGS
;
A
#
# COMPACT_ATOMS: atom_id res chain seq x y z
N LEU A 1 -0.64 -39.39 38.34
CA LEU A 1 -0.17 -38.13 37.71
C LEU A 1 -0.93 -36.99 38.35
N SER A 2 -0.24 -35.96 38.85
CA SER A 2 -0.92 -34.74 39.33
C SER A 2 -1.49 -33.96 38.13
N LEU A 3 -2.54 -33.17 38.34
CA LEU A 3 -3.10 -32.30 37.28
C LEU A 3 -2.01 -31.41 36.65
N LEU A 4 -1.06 -30.96 37.47
CA LEU A 4 0.11 -30.19 37.03
C LEU A 4 1.02 -30.98 36.09
N SER A 5 1.22 -32.28 36.35
CA SER A 5 1.98 -33.17 35.45
C SER A 5 1.26 -33.44 34.13
N LEU A 6 -0.08 -33.43 34.09
CA LEU A 6 -0.86 -33.53 32.84
C LEU A 6 -0.81 -32.23 32.03
N VAL A 7 -0.89 -31.09 32.72
CA VAL A 7 -0.82 -29.75 32.10
C VAL A 7 0.59 -29.51 31.53
N LEU A 8 1.65 -29.87 32.26
CA LEU A 8 3.01 -29.82 31.70
C LEU A 8 3.20 -30.83 30.55
N LEU A 9 2.59 -32.02 30.60
CA LEU A 9 2.66 -32.98 29.49
C LEU A 9 2.06 -32.40 28.20
N GLY A 10 0.95 -31.65 28.30
CA GLY A 10 0.31 -31.01 27.15
C GLY A 10 1.11 -29.86 26.54
N ILE A 11 1.99 -29.20 27.31
CA ILE A 11 2.82 -28.08 26.84
C ILE A 11 4.17 -28.57 26.29
N PHE A 12 4.72 -29.68 26.80
CA PHE A 12 6.06 -30.18 26.44
C PHE A 12 6.09 -31.36 25.45
N PHE A 13 4.96 -32.00 25.14
CA PHE A 13 4.89 -33.10 24.17
C PHE A 13 4.09 -32.73 22.92
N SER A 14 4.54 -31.70 22.19
CA SER A 14 4.42 -31.76 20.72
C SER A 14 5.60 -32.63 20.23
N PRO A 15 5.37 -33.57 19.30
CA PRO A 15 6.42 -34.49 18.89
C PRO A 15 7.54 -33.71 18.22
N VAL A 16 8.74 -33.79 18.79
CA VAL A 16 10.00 -33.41 18.12
C VAL A 16 10.23 -34.35 16.94
N GLY A 17 9.64 -33.98 15.81
CA GLY A 17 9.80 -34.64 14.53
C GLY A 17 9.09 -33.83 13.45
N SER A 18 9.86 -33.06 12.66
CA SER A 18 9.54 -32.46 11.36
C SER A 18 8.06 -32.29 10.97
N ALA A 19 7.23 -31.69 11.83
CA ALA A 19 5.79 -31.54 11.63
C ALA A 19 5.35 -30.10 11.93
N ALA A 20 4.27 -29.67 11.27
CA ALA A 20 3.65 -28.37 11.50
C ALA A 20 3.29 -28.18 12.98
N TRP A 21 3.50 -26.97 13.51
CA TRP A 21 3.14 -26.62 14.88
C TRP A 21 1.73 -25.99 14.89
N LEU A 22 0.73 -26.74 15.36
CA LEU A 22 -0.68 -26.35 15.36
C LEU A 22 -1.25 -26.34 16.79
N VAL A 23 -1.92 -25.25 17.18
CA VAL A 23 -2.46 -25.05 18.54
C VAL A 23 -3.88 -24.47 18.49
N ASP A 24 -4.67 -24.76 19.53
CA ASP A 24 -5.98 -24.15 19.79
C ASP A 24 -7.00 -24.32 18.64
N GLY A 25 -7.13 -25.54 18.11
CA GLY A 25 -8.10 -25.82 17.04
C GLY A 25 -7.71 -25.28 15.66
N SER A 26 -6.42 -25.00 15.44
CA SER A 26 -5.88 -24.72 14.11
C SER A 26 -5.91 -25.97 13.22
N GLU A 27 -6.29 -25.79 11.96
CA GLU A 27 -6.44 -26.84 10.96
C GLU A 27 -5.36 -26.76 9.87
N LYS A 28 -4.94 -27.93 9.41
CA LYS A 28 -4.00 -28.06 8.30
C LYS A 28 -4.70 -27.80 6.96
N GLY A 29 -4.14 -26.93 6.13
CA GLY A 29 -4.45 -26.88 4.68
C GLY A 29 -3.90 -28.11 3.95
N SER A 30 -4.12 -28.21 2.62
CA SER A 30 -3.78 -29.42 1.85
C SER A 30 -2.31 -29.86 1.97
N ASP A 31 -1.38 -28.95 2.31
CA ASP A 31 0.05 -29.21 2.17
C ASP A 31 0.92 -28.60 3.29
N ALA A 32 0.42 -28.39 4.52
CA ALA A 32 1.30 -27.87 5.58
C ALA A 32 2.54 -28.75 5.82
N ASP A 33 3.70 -28.12 5.99
CA ASP A 33 5.00 -28.76 6.12
C ASP A 33 5.66 -28.44 7.48
N ALA A 34 6.91 -28.87 7.68
CA ALA A 34 7.64 -28.67 8.93
C ALA A 34 7.88 -27.19 9.30
N GLY A 35 7.76 -26.27 8.34
CA GLY A 35 7.93 -24.82 8.56
C GLY A 35 6.65 -24.11 8.97
N THR A 36 5.53 -24.83 9.07
CA THR A 36 4.21 -24.23 9.29
C THR A 36 3.90 -23.96 10.77
N ILE A 37 3.33 -22.79 11.06
CA ILE A 37 2.83 -22.36 12.38
C ILE A 37 1.35 -21.99 12.27
N GLY A 38 0.48 -22.62 13.07
CA GLY A 38 -0.96 -22.34 13.13
C GLY A 38 -1.47 -22.21 14.58
N ILE A 39 -2.12 -21.10 14.92
CA ILE A 39 -2.73 -20.86 16.24
C ILE A 39 -4.14 -20.30 16.07
N GLY A 40 -5.13 -20.94 16.69
CA GLY A 40 -6.46 -20.38 16.89
C GLY A 40 -7.57 -21.17 16.18
N ILE A 41 -8.75 -21.13 16.80
CA ILE A 41 -9.89 -21.99 16.42
C ILE A 41 -10.30 -21.75 14.97
N ASN A 42 -10.45 -22.84 14.21
CA ASN A 42 -10.86 -22.85 12.80
C ASN A 42 -9.90 -22.05 11.88
N SER A 43 -8.67 -21.80 12.31
CA SER A 43 -7.65 -21.24 11.43
C SER A 43 -7.16 -22.27 10.42
N ARG A 44 -6.73 -21.84 9.22
CA ARG A 44 -6.26 -22.74 8.15
C ARG A 44 -4.88 -22.33 7.66
N VAL A 45 -3.92 -23.24 7.71
CA VAL A 45 -2.53 -22.93 7.38
C VAL A 45 -1.91 -23.86 6.34
N GLY A 46 -1.21 -23.26 5.36
CA GLY A 46 -0.50 -23.92 4.27
C GLY A 46 1.00 -24.15 4.53
N PRO A 47 1.75 -24.64 3.52
CA PRO A 47 3.18 -24.98 3.63
C PRO A 47 4.06 -23.76 3.92
N GLY A 48 4.92 -23.85 4.94
CA GLY A 48 5.86 -22.78 5.32
C GLY A 48 5.18 -21.48 5.75
N SER A 49 3.89 -21.53 6.11
CA SER A 49 3.06 -20.36 6.42
C SER A 49 2.88 -20.16 7.92
N ILE A 50 2.55 -18.93 8.31
CA ILE A 50 2.27 -18.54 9.71
C ILE A 50 0.83 -18.03 9.79
N VAL A 51 0.02 -18.66 10.63
CA VAL A 51 -1.38 -18.25 10.87
C VAL A 51 -1.64 -18.13 12.36
N ILE A 52 -2.10 -16.97 12.80
CA ILE A 52 -2.41 -16.69 14.21
C ILE A 52 -3.72 -15.91 14.28
N GLY A 53 -4.78 -16.53 14.79
CA GLY A 53 -6.08 -15.90 15.00
C GLY A 53 -7.25 -16.80 14.66
N GLN A 54 -8.36 -16.64 15.37
CA GLN A 54 -9.59 -17.38 15.09
C GLN A 54 -10.07 -17.09 13.65
N TYR A 55 -10.39 -18.15 12.90
CA TYR A 55 -10.78 -18.10 11.48
C TYR A 55 -9.75 -17.47 10.53
N ALA A 56 -8.50 -17.26 10.96
CA ALA A 56 -7.45 -16.76 10.09
C ALA A 56 -7.02 -17.81 9.05
N LYS A 57 -6.62 -17.38 7.85
CA LYS A 57 -6.37 -18.28 6.72
C LYS A 57 -5.14 -17.87 5.92
N ALA A 58 -4.15 -18.76 5.83
CA ALA A 58 -3.05 -18.64 4.89
C ALA A 58 -2.69 -19.99 4.27
N GLU A 59 -3.47 -20.44 3.28
CA GLU A 59 -3.30 -21.75 2.62
C GLU A 59 -2.25 -21.73 1.51
N GLY A 60 -1.93 -20.54 0.96
CA GLY A 60 -0.82 -20.38 0.03
C GLY A 60 0.53 -20.64 0.69
N ARG A 61 1.50 -21.12 -0.08
CA ARG A 61 2.87 -21.37 0.39
C ARG A 61 3.54 -20.08 0.87
N THR A 62 4.25 -20.15 2.00
CA THR A 62 5.08 -19.06 2.55
C THR A 62 4.28 -17.76 2.78
N SER A 63 3.05 -17.88 3.24
CA SER A 63 2.14 -16.77 3.51
C SER A 63 1.97 -16.52 5.02
N ILE A 64 1.56 -15.31 5.40
CA ILE A 64 1.37 -14.91 6.80
C ILE A 64 -0.02 -14.32 6.98
N ALA A 65 -0.86 -14.87 7.86
CA ALA A 65 -2.15 -14.30 8.25
C ALA A 65 -2.25 -14.17 9.78
N ILE A 66 -2.26 -12.96 10.31
CA ILE A 66 -2.29 -12.68 11.74
C ILE A 66 -3.47 -11.76 12.08
N GLY A 67 -4.45 -12.26 12.84
CA GLY A 67 -5.64 -11.53 13.27
C GLY A 67 -6.93 -12.32 13.06
N TYR A 68 -8.00 -11.94 13.76
CA TYR A 68 -9.32 -12.54 13.58
C TYR A 68 -9.78 -12.42 12.12
N GLN A 69 -10.06 -13.54 11.45
CA GLN A 69 -10.43 -13.58 10.02
C GLN A 69 -9.42 -12.91 9.07
N ALA A 70 -8.14 -12.78 9.44
CA ALA A 70 -7.11 -12.34 8.49
C ALA A 70 -6.93 -13.40 7.39
N GLU A 71 -6.81 -13.00 6.13
CA GLU A 71 -6.76 -13.93 5.00
C GLU A 71 -5.65 -13.56 3.99
N THR A 72 -4.84 -14.54 3.63
CA THR A 72 -4.05 -14.48 2.40
C THR A 72 -4.68 -15.40 1.35
N THR A 73 -5.12 -14.83 0.24
CA THR A 73 -5.87 -15.56 -0.81
C THR A 73 -4.97 -16.23 -1.84
N SER A 74 -3.64 -16.05 -1.75
CA SER A 74 -2.64 -16.65 -2.65
C SER A 74 -1.28 -16.85 -1.95
N TYR A 75 -0.21 -17.04 -2.72
CA TYR A 75 1.14 -17.34 -2.27
C TYR A 75 1.91 -16.09 -1.81
N LYS A 76 2.85 -16.29 -0.87
CA LYS A 76 3.86 -15.28 -0.48
C LYS A 76 3.27 -13.94 -0.08
N ALA A 77 2.07 -13.95 0.49
CA ALA A 77 1.33 -12.76 0.86
C ALA A 77 1.34 -12.58 2.38
N VAL A 78 1.15 -11.34 2.84
CA VAL A 78 1.16 -10.99 4.27
C VAL A 78 -0.10 -10.21 4.62
N ALA A 79 -0.96 -10.76 5.46
CA ALA A 79 -2.15 -10.10 5.99
C ALA A 79 -2.05 -10.01 7.53
N VAL A 80 -1.99 -8.79 8.07
CA VAL A 80 -1.87 -8.56 9.52
C VAL A 80 -2.91 -7.54 9.97
N GLY A 81 -3.82 -7.97 10.83
CA GLY A 81 -4.98 -7.20 11.30
C GLY A 81 -6.26 -8.01 11.18
N ALA A 82 -7.22 -7.78 12.06
CA ALA A 82 -8.52 -8.45 11.92
C ALA A 82 -9.16 -8.07 10.56
N THR A 83 -9.68 -9.07 9.87
CA THR A 83 -10.27 -8.99 8.52
C THR A 83 -9.34 -8.43 7.43
N ALA A 84 -8.03 -8.34 7.67
CA ALA A 84 -7.07 -7.94 6.65
C ALA A 84 -6.99 -9.00 5.55
N GLN A 85 -6.87 -8.56 4.29
CA GLN A 85 -6.79 -9.45 3.13
C GLN A 85 -5.60 -9.09 2.24
N ALA A 86 -4.77 -10.07 1.91
CA ALA A 86 -3.66 -9.93 0.99
C ALA A 86 -3.71 -10.98 -0.13
N PHE A 87 -3.54 -10.55 -1.37
CA PHE A 87 -3.39 -11.38 -2.55
C PHE A 87 -1.91 -11.65 -2.90
N ASP A 88 -1.64 -12.40 -3.97
CA ASP A 88 -0.32 -12.88 -4.40
C ASP A 88 0.82 -11.84 -4.30
N TYR A 89 1.92 -12.20 -3.62
CA TYR A 89 3.08 -11.32 -3.34
C TYR A 89 2.73 -9.96 -2.68
N SER A 90 1.52 -9.80 -2.14
CA SER A 90 1.02 -8.52 -1.63
C SER A 90 1.09 -8.45 -0.09
N ALA A 91 0.96 -7.25 0.46
CA ALA A 91 0.99 -7.01 1.89
C ALA A 91 -0.17 -6.11 2.34
N ALA A 92 -0.97 -6.57 3.30
CA ALA A 92 -2.03 -5.82 3.96
C ALA A 92 -1.77 -5.74 5.47
N TYR A 93 -1.72 -4.53 6.02
CA TYR A 93 -1.49 -4.26 7.43
C TYR A 93 -2.53 -3.28 7.99
N GLY A 94 -3.35 -3.71 8.94
CA GLY A 94 -4.40 -2.92 9.59
C GLY A 94 -5.76 -3.61 9.58
N TYR A 95 -6.67 -3.17 10.46
CA TYR A 95 -8.05 -3.67 10.51
C TYR A 95 -8.74 -3.45 9.14
N GLY A 96 -9.22 -4.52 8.50
CA GLY A 96 -9.89 -4.46 7.20
C GLY A 96 -9.04 -3.97 6.02
N ALA A 97 -7.71 -3.89 6.16
CA ALA A 97 -6.81 -3.52 5.07
C ALA A 97 -6.86 -4.58 3.94
N GLN A 98 -6.87 -4.15 2.69
CA GLN A 98 -7.09 -5.02 1.53
C GLN A 98 -6.08 -4.73 0.41
N ALA A 99 -5.08 -5.58 0.26
CA ALA A 99 -4.17 -5.61 -0.89
C ALA A 99 -4.66 -6.69 -1.87
N LYS A 100 -5.42 -6.30 -2.89
CA LYS A 100 -6.24 -7.23 -3.72
C LYS A 100 -5.58 -7.71 -5.01
N ALA A 101 -4.41 -7.18 -5.33
CA ALA A 101 -3.74 -7.43 -6.60
C ALA A 101 -2.27 -7.80 -6.40
N ILE A 102 -1.65 -8.34 -7.45
CA ILE A 102 -0.29 -8.87 -7.38
C ILE A 102 0.68 -7.75 -6.97
N GLY A 103 1.47 -8.01 -5.92
CA GLY A 103 2.46 -7.05 -5.42
C GLY A 103 1.87 -5.76 -4.84
N ALA A 104 0.57 -5.73 -4.55
CA ALA A 104 -0.07 -4.56 -3.94
C ALA A 104 0.34 -4.39 -2.46
N VAL A 105 0.27 -3.17 -1.95
CA VAL A 105 0.54 -2.86 -0.54
C VAL A 105 -0.60 -2.01 0.00
N ALA A 106 -1.22 -2.43 1.09
CA ALA A 106 -2.28 -1.70 1.79
C ALA A 106 -1.96 -1.60 3.28
N VAL A 107 -1.65 -0.41 3.77
CA VAL A 107 -1.26 -0.17 5.17
C VAL A 107 -2.16 0.90 5.78
N GLY A 108 -2.94 0.53 6.78
CA GLY A 108 -3.90 1.38 7.48
C GLY A 108 -5.28 0.74 7.60
N GLU A 109 -6.08 1.17 8.59
CA GLU A 109 -7.46 0.69 8.74
C GLU A 109 -8.25 0.98 7.47
N SER A 110 -8.88 -0.07 6.91
CA SER A 110 -9.63 -0.03 5.65
C SER A 110 -8.85 0.57 4.46
N ALA A 111 -7.51 0.51 4.43
CA ALA A 111 -6.72 0.85 3.25
C ALA A 111 -6.96 -0.17 2.13
N ILE A 112 -7.10 0.26 0.88
CA ILE A 112 -7.44 -0.62 -0.25
C ILE A 112 -6.51 -0.37 -1.44
N ALA A 113 -5.72 -1.36 -1.82
CA ALA A 113 -4.96 -1.37 -3.06
C ALA A 113 -5.60 -2.37 -4.05
N ASN A 114 -6.38 -1.86 -5.01
CA ASN A 114 -7.17 -2.68 -5.94
C ASN A 114 -6.39 -3.12 -7.19
N GLN A 115 -5.24 -2.54 -7.47
CA GLN A 115 -4.50 -2.72 -8.72
C GLN A 115 -3.08 -3.22 -8.49
N ALA A 116 -2.52 -3.90 -9.49
CA ALA A 116 -1.18 -4.49 -9.42
C ALA A 116 -0.12 -3.42 -9.14
N GLY A 117 0.81 -3.72 -8.23
CA GLY A 117 1.84 -2.78 -7.78
C GLY A 117 1.31 -1.53 -7.06
N GLY A 118 0.01 -1.44 -6.76
CA GLY A 118 -0.59 -0.29 -6.10
C GLY A 118 -0.21 -0.20 -4.62
N VAL A 119 0.10 1.00 -4.14
CA VAL A 119 0.51 1.25 -2.75
C VAL A 119 -0.46 2.22 -2.06
N ALA A 120 -1.30 1.71 -1.18
CA ALA A 120 -2.22 2.48 -0.34
C ALA A 120 -1.66 2.59 1.09
N LEU A 121 -1.19 3.77 1.47
CA LEU A 121 -0.61 4.04 2.79
C LEU A 121 -1.42 5.09 3.54
N GLY A 122 -2.29 4.66 4.44
CA GLY A 122 -3.12 5.52 5.30
C GLY A 122 -4.51 4.95 5.53
N ASN A 123 -5.16 5.37 6.61
CA ASN A 123 -6.56 5.02 6.93
C ASN A 123 -7.49 5.34 5.76
N GLN A 124 -8.25 4.37 5.25
CA GLN A 124 -9.16 4.54 4.12
C GLN A 124 -8.50 5.11 2.84
N SER A 125 -7.18 4.94 2.69
CA SER A 125 -6.50 5.22 1.43
C SER A 125 -6.91 4.22 0.35
N SER A 126 -6.89 4.63 -0.91
CA SER A 126 -7.39 3.83 -2.03
C SER A 126 -6.50 3.97 -3.27
N VAL A 127 -6.15 2.86 -3.91
CA VAL A 127 -5.46 2.86 -5.21
C VAL A 127 -6.28 2.10 -6.24
N ASN A 128 -6.65 2.78 -7.32
CA ASN A 128 -7.53 2.27 -8.38
C ASN A 128 -6.87 2.26 -9.76
N VAL A 129 -5.55 2.52 -9.82
CA VAL A 129 -4.73 2.43 -11.04
C VAL A 129 -3.47 1.60 -10.78
N SER A 130 -3.02 0.84 -11.77
CA SER A 130 -1.79 0.04 -11.66
C SER A 130 -0.59 0.92 -11.34
N ASN A 131 0.26 0.45 -10.42
CA ASN A 131 1.44 1.16 -9.92
C ASN A 131 1.16 2.55 -9.31
N GLY A 132 -0.11 2.88 -9.03
CA GLY A 132 -0.47 4.12 -8.35
C GLY A 132 -0.09 4.08 -6.87
N VAL A 133 0.14 5.26 -6.28
CA VAL A 133 0.51 5.39 -4.86
C VAL A 133 -0.42 6.39 -4.19
N ALA A 134 -1.15 5.97 -3.15
CA ALA A 134 -1.97 6.86 -2.32
C ALA A 134 -1.30 7.05 -0.95
N LEU A 135 -0.89 8.27 -0.63
CA LEU A 135 -0.16 8.62 0.59
C LEU A 135 -1.02 9.49 1.52
N GLY A 136 -1.30 8.98 2.71
CA GLY A 136 -2.08 9.63 3.76
C GLY A 136 -3.53 9.15 3.85
N SER A 137 -4.16 9.37 5.01
CA SER A 137 -5.55 8.96 5.25
C SER A 137 -6.50 9.54 4.21
N PHE A 138 -7.42 8.73 3.69
CA PHE A 138 -8.43 9.12 2.70
C PHE A 138 -7.86 9.51 1.32
N SER A 139 -6.56 9.36 1.08
CA SER A 139 -5.96 9.62 -0.24
C SER A 139 -6.44 8.61 -1.29
N SER A 140 -6.54 9.03 -2.54
CA SER A 140 -7.02 8.22 -3.67
C SER A 140 -6.12 8.40 -4.88
N ALA A 141 -5.50 7.32 -5.35
CA ALA A 141 -4.74 7.29 -6.58
C ALA A 141 -5.61 6.75 -7.73
N ASP A 142 -6.19 7.67 -8.49
CA ASP A 142 -7.12 7.39 -9.60
C ASP A 142 -6.58 7.81 -10.97
N THR A 143 -5.43 8.49 -10.99
CA THR A 143 -4.81 9.05 -12.20
C THR A 143 -3.85 8.04 -12.81
N LYS A 144 -4.21 7.51 -13.98
CA LYS A 144 -3.37 6.55 -14.74
C LYS A 144 -2.10 7.24 -15.28
N GLY A 145 -1.11 6.42 -15.64
CA GLY A 145 -0.01 6.85 -16.50
C GLY A 145 -0.48 7.15 -17.93
N GLY A 146 0.41 7.66 -18.75
CA GLY A 146 0.16 8.02 -20.15
C GLY A 146 -0.61 9.33 -20.31
N ILE A 147 -0.81 10.10 -19.24
CA ILE A 147 -1.54 11.37 -19.28
C ILE A 147 -0.55 12.51 -19.56
N GLU A 148 -0.70 13.15 -20.72
CA GLU A 148 0.00 14.41 -21.00
C GLU A 148 -0.45 15.50 -20.02
N GLY A 149 0.51 16.14 -19.34
CA GLY A 149 0.21 17.29 -18.49
C GLY A 149 -0.31 18.49 -19.29
N THR A 150 -1.03 19.37 -18.60
CA THR A 150 -1.65 20.55 -19.21
C THR A 150 -0.61 21.48 -19.84
N LYS A 151 -0.80 21.82 -21.11
CA LYS A 151 0.04 22.77 -21.85
C LYS A 151 -0.41 24.20 -21.53
N GLN A 152 0.54 25.11 -21.28
CA GLN A 152 0.21 26.53 -21.15
C GLN A 152 -0.43 27.04 -22.45
N PRO A 153 -1.56 27.78 -22.39
CA PRO A 153 -2.22 28.29 -23.59
C PRO A 153 -1.35 29.33 -24.30
N PHE A 154 -0.62 30.16 -23.54
CA PHE A 154 0.24 31.22 -24.04
C PHE A 154 1.71 30.79 -24.01
N SER A 155 2.40 30.97 -25.13
CA SER A 155 3.86 30.84 -25.26
C SER A 155 4.44 32.25 -25.33
N VAL A 156 5.48 32.54 -24.55
CA VAL A 156 6.28 33.79 -24.69
C VAL A 156 7.25 33.74 -25.87
N THR A 157 7.26 32.63 -26.61
CA THR A 157 8.06 32.42 -27.82
C THR A 157 7.14 32.12 -29.01
N GLU A 158 7.38 32.75 -30.17
CA GLU A 158 6.65 32.49 -31.42
C GLU A 158 6.96 31.11 -32.05
N GLY A 159 7.93 30.37 -31.49
CA GLY A 159 8.33 29.04 -31.95
C GLY A 159 7.37 27.91 -31.57
N ALA A 160 7.54 26.74 -32.20
CA ALA A 160 6.78 25.53 -31.89
C ALA A 160 6.97 25.11 -30.42
N LYS A 161 5.90 24.61 -29.77
CA LYS A 161 5.95 24.08 -28.39
C LYS A 161 6.70 22.73 -28.40
N THR A 162 7.86 22.64 -27.75
CA THR A 162 8.68 21.41 -27.67
C THR A 162 8.92 20.99 -26.22
N VAL A 163 9.60 19.86 -25.98
CA VAL A 163 10.03 19.45 -24.62
C VAL A 163 11.17 20.38 -24.16
N GLU A 164 12.07 20.71 -25.08
CA GLU A 164 13.30 21.47 -24.84
C GLU A 164 13.05 22.95 -24.49
N ASN A 165 11.88 23.51 -24.87
CA ASN A 165 11.50 24.87 -24.50
C ASN A 165 10.60 24.95 -23.25
N GLY A 166 10.42 23.84 -22.52
CA GLY A 166 9.68 23.82 -21.25
C GLY A 166 8.16 24.04 -21.38
N PHE A 167 7.61 24.07 -22.60
CA PHE A 167 6.17 24.25 -22.84
C PHE A 167 5.40 22.94 -23.05
N LYS A 168 6.09 21.80 -23.19
CA LYS A 168 5.50 20.47 -23.11
C LYS A 168 5.75 19.92 -21.70
N SER A 169 4.68 19.43 -21.05
CA SER A 169 4.79 18.67 -19.79
C SER A 169 5.91 17.65 -19.94
N THR A 170 6.84 17.66 -18.99
CA THR A 170 8.17 17.11 -19.19
C THR A 170 8.19 15.61 -19.41
N GLU A 171 7.14 14.87 -19.03
CA GLU A 171 6.96 13.49 -19.45
C GLU A 171 5.49 13.05 -19.30
N SER A 172 5.10 12.05 -20.09
CA SER A 172 3.85 11.28 -19.91
C SER A 172 4.24 10.00 -19.17
N PRO A 173 4.22 9.97 -17.82
CA PRO A 173 4.74 8.85 -17.07
C PRO A 173 3.91 7.60 -17.35
N ASP A 174 4.54 6.44 -17.58
CA ASP A 174 3.84 5.21 -17.97
C ASP A 174 3.00 4.56 -16.85
N ILE A 175 3.21 5.00 -15.60
CA ILE A 175 2.62 4.40 -14.39
C ILE A 175 1.68 5.35 -13.65
N GLY A 176 0.83 4.77 -12.79
CA GLY A 176 -0.13 5.52 -11.99
C GLY A 176 0.52 6.60 -11.10
N ALA A 177 -0.21 7.70 -10.89
CA ALA A 177 0.31 8.85 -10.15
C ALA A 177 0.49 8.57 -8.65
N VAL A 178 1.38 9.35 -8.02
CA VAL A 178 1.42 9.52 -6.57
C VAL A 178 0.38 10.56 -6.15
N SER A 179 -0.62 10.16 -5.38
CA SER A 179 -1.66 11.02 -4.84
C SER A 179 -1.46 11.24 -3.34
N VAL A 180 -1.33 12.50 -2.93
CA VAL A 180 -1.28 12.92 -1.52
C VAL A 180 -2.65 13.39 -1.01
N GLY A 181 -3.74 13.11 -1.73
CA GLY A 181 -5.07 13.61 -1.43
C GLY A 181 -6.16 12.87 -2.21
N ARG A 182 -7.32 13.52 -2.38
CA ARG A 182 -8.46 12.96 -3.10
C ARG A 182 -9.20 14.06 -3.85
N SER A 183 -9.44 13.84 -5.14
CA SER A 183 -10.06 14.83 -6.03
C SER A 183 -11.56 15.02 -5.80
N LEU A 184 -12.23 14.04 -5.17
CA LEU A 184 -13.66 14.07 -4.87
C LEU A 184 -13.93 14.11 -3.37
N ALA A 185 -15.09 14.65 -3.00
CA ALA A 185 -15.65 14.49 -1.66
C ALA A 185 -15.71 13.00 -1.26
N TRP A 186 -15.53 12.72 0.03
CA TRP A 186 -15.51 11.35 0.56
C TRP A 186 -16.25 11.28 1.88
N LYS A 187 -17.32 10.49 1.96
CA LYS A 187 -18.13 10.32 3.18
C LYS A 187 -18.47 11.68 3.83
N ASN A 188 -17.85 11.97 4.97
CA ASN A 188 -18.05 13.19 5.77
C ASN A 188 -17.25 14.41 5.29
N PHE A 189 -16.43 14.26 4.25
CA PHE A 189 -15.67 15.36 3.65
C PHE A 189 -16.49 16.01 2.53
N ASN A 190 -17.04 17.20 2.80
CA ASN A 190 -17.80 17.99 1.83
C ASN A 190 -16.92 18.66 0.74
N LYS A 191 -15.61 18.42 0.76
CA LYS A 191 -14.63 19.02 -0.18
C LYS A 191 -13.56 17.99 -0.56
N PRO A 192 -12.89 18.16 -1.72
CA PRO A 192 -11.69 17.42 -2.06
C PRO A 192 -10.64 17.52 -0.94
N ILE A 193 -9.93 16.42 -0.70
CA ILE A 193 -8.86 16.37 0.30
C ILE A 193 -7.56 16.74 -0.39
N LYS A 194 -6.89 17.79 0.08
CA LYS A 194 -5.60 18.23 -0.43
C LYS A 194 -4.61 18.32 0.72
N ARG A 195 -3.33 18.12 0.42
CA ARG A 195 -2.23 18.28 1.38
C ARG A 195 -1.16 19.19 0.79
N GLN A 196 -0.53 19.97 1.66
CA GLN A 196 0.75 20.59 1.32
C GLN A 196 1.83 19.51 1.33
N ILE A 197 2.80 19.65 0.42
CA ILE A 197 4.07 18.92 0.48
C ILE A 197 5.11 19.94 0.94
N THR A 198 5.73 19.70 2.09
CA THR A 198 6.64 20.65 2.75
C THR A 198 8.07 20.11 2.77
N ASN A 199 9.05 20.98 3.07
CA ASN A 199 10.48 20.65 3.05
C ASN A 199 10.97 20.17 1.67
N VAL A 200 10.38 20.70 0.60
CA VAL A 200 10.78 20.43 -0.78
C VAL A 200 11.95 21.36 -1.13
N ALA A 201 13.13 20.78 -1.34
CA ALA A 201 14.30 21.49 -1.85
C ALA A 201 14.02 22.07 -3.25
N ALA A 202 14.81 23.06 -3.69
CA ALA A 202 14.65 23.62 -5.01
C ALA A 202 14.94 22.55 -6.08
N GLY A 203 14.06 22.41 -7.06
CA GLY A 203 14.27 21.52 -8.20
C GLY A 203 15.44 21.98 -9.08
N THR A 204 16.15 21.03 -9.66
CA THR A 204 17.36 21.24 -10.47
C THR A 204 17.21 20.74 -11.90
N GLN A 205 16.46 19.66 -12.10
CA GLN A 205 16.13 19.07 -13.40
C GLN A 205 14.69 19.42 -13.80
N ASP A 206 14.38 19.26 -15.09
CA ASP A 206 13.07 19.59 -15.67
C ASP A 206 11.89 18.76 -15.09
N THR A 207 12.17 17.63 -14.45
CA THR A 207 11.18 16.74 -13.82
C THR A 207 11.14 16.86 -12.29
N ASP A 208 11.95 17.75 -11.71
CA ASP A 208 11.91 18.01 -10.27
C ASP A 208 10.70 18.86 -9.89
N ALA A 209 10.16 18.62 -8.70
CA ALA A 209 9.12 19.48 -8.15
C ALA A 209 9.66 20.89 -7.87
N VAL A 210 8.92 21.92 -8.31
CA VAL A 210 9.23 23.32 -8.02
C VAL A 210 8.70 23.71 -6.64
N ASN A 211 9.54 24.37 -5.82
CA ASN A 211 9.10 24.90 -4.53
C ASN A 211 8.68 26.38 -4.60
N VAL A 212 8.09 26.90 -3.50
CA VAL A 212 7.58 28.29 -3.44
C VAL A 212 8.69 29.34 -3.61
N ALA A 213 9.93 29.05 -3.22
CA ALA A 213 11.04 30.00 -3.36
C ALA A 213 11.43 30.22 -4.84
N GLN A 214 11.49 29.14 -5.63
CA GLN A 214 11.72 29.22 -7.07
C GLN A 214 10.60 29.99 -7.78
N LEU A 215 9.35 29.79 -7.37
CA LEU A 215 8.22 30.53 -7.94
C LEU A 215 8.28 32.04 -7.61
N LYS A 216 8.63 32.40 -6.36
CA LYS A 216 8.79 33.81 -5.96
C LYS A 216 9.95 34.51 -6.69
N SER A 217 11.03 33.78 -6.97
CA SER A 217 12.16 34.26 -7.79
C SER A 217 11.71 34.70 -9.18
N LEU A 218 10.79 33.95 -9.80
CA LEU A 218 10.22 34.33 -11.09
C LEU A 218 9.37 35.61 -10.98
N THR A 219 8.54 35.74 -9.94
CA THR A 219 7.71 36.96 -9.73
C THR A 219 8.56 38.22 -9.57
N MET A 220 9.76 38.13 -8.99
CA MET A 220 10.68 39.27 -8.91
C MET A 220 11.12 39.80 -10.29
N GLN A 221 11.22 38.94 -11.31
CA GLN A 221 11.59 39.38 -12.66
C GLN A 221 10.45 40.12 -13.39
N ILE A 222 9.18 39.85 -13.03
CA ILE A 222 8.00 40.48 -13.67
C ILE A 222 7.59 41.78 -12.94
N GLY A 223 7.96 41.91 -11.65
CA GLY A 223 7.70 43.10 -10.83
C GLY A 223 8.67 44.26 -11.05
N GLY A 224 9.70 44.07 -11.87
CA GLY A 224 10.76 45.05 -12.08
C GLY A 224 11.75 45.05 -10.92
N ASP A 225 13.03 44.85 -11.25
CA ASP A 225 14.09 45.49 -10.49
C ASP A 225 13.92 47.00 -10.68
N ASN A 226 13.15 47.62 -9.79
CA ASN A 226 12.87 49.05 -9.80
C ASN A 226 13.87 49.83 -8.93
N GLY A 227 15.09 49.32 -8.79
CA GLY A 227 16.23 50.16 -8.44
C GLY A 227 17.23 49.52 -7.49
N SER A 228 18.40 49.15 -8.02
CA SER A 228 19.66 49.90 -7.84
C SER A 228 20.75 49.38 -8.75
#